data_AF-A0A1H0FAB4-F1
#
_entry.id   AF-A0A1H0FAB4-F1
#
_cell.length_a   1.000
_cell.length_b   1.000
_cell.length_c   1.000
_cell.angle_alpha   90.00
_cell.angle_beta   90.00
_cell.angle_gamma   90.00
#
_symmetry.space_group_name_H-M   'P 1'
#
loop_
_entity.id
_entity.type
_entity.pdbx_description
1 polymer ?
#
loop_
_entity_poly.entity_id
_entity_poly.type
_entity_poly.pdbx_seq_one_letter_code
_entity_poly.pdbx_strand_id
1 'polypeptide(L)'
;MGGGTPQQQATVPNPAIKDLQDLKSRLQKELGTLENTLKTTCSDMGNKKVWVGKAADGWTTEVDGRRKRIQALLGKLVPIIDAEIKQLPEKVTPTDAKLYRMP
;
A
#
# COMPACT_ATOMS: atom_id res chain seq x y z
N MET A 1 22.19 1.21 -52.20
CA MET A 1 22.44 0.63 -50.86
C MET A 1 21.58 1.37 -49.86
N GLY A 2 20.38 0.87 -49.58
CA GLY A 2 19.43 1.54 -48.67
C GLY A 2 19.86 1.34 -47.23
N GLY A 3 20.40 2.39 -46.60
CA GLY A 3 20.64 2.42 -45.17
C GLY A 3 19.32 2.63 -44.44
N GLY A 4 18.65 1.53 -44.08
CA GLY A 4 17.56 1.57 -43.11
C GLY A 4 18.14 1.96 -41.75
N THR A 5 17.83 3.16 -41.28
CA THR A 5 18.05 3.53 -39.88
C THR A 5 17.37 2.50 -38.99
N PRO A 6 18.01 2.00 -37.92
CA PRO A 6 17.33 1.11 -36.98
C PRO A 6 16.15 1.89 -36.40
N GLN A 7 14.92 1.48 -36.72
CA GLN A 7 13.71 2.00 -36.10
C GLN A 7 13.90 1.87 -34.58
N GLN A 8 14.08 3.00 -33.88
CA GLN A 8 13.96 3.01 -32.43
C GLN A 8 12.56 2.49 -32.11
N GLN A 9 12.49 1.28 -31.53
CA GLN A 9 11.23 0.73 -31.06
C GLN A 9 10.62 1.73 -30.07
N ALA A 10 9.42 2.22 -30.39
CA ALA A 10 8.69 3.10 -29.49
C ALA A 10 8.51 2.38 -28.15
N THR A 11 8.87 3.04 -27.05
CA THR A 11 8.67 2.55 -25.68
C THR A 11 7.68 3.43 -24.95
N VAL A 12 6.84 2.85 -24.10
CA VAL A 12 5.85 3.57 -23.28
C VAL A 12 6.14 3.35 -21.79
N PRO A 13 5.69 4.23 -20.88
CA PRO A 13 5.81 4.01 -19.44
C PRO A 13 5.18 2.67 -19.02
N ASN A 14 5.85 1.96 -18.11
CA ASN A 14 5.37 0.68 -17.61
C ASN A 14 4.10 0.85 -16.75
N PRO A 15 2.94 0.33 -17.18
CA PRO A 15 1.70 0.48 -16.41
C PRO A 15 1.75 -0.22 -15.05
N ALA A 16 2.54 -1.29 -14.89
CA ALA A 16 2.67 -2.00 -13.62
C ALA A 16 3.28 -1.13 -12.51
N ILE A 17 4.23 -0.24 -12.86
CA ILE A 17 4.82 0.69 -11.90
C ILE A 17 3.75 1.61 -11.33
N LYS A 18 2.88 2.16 -12.19
CA LYS A 18 1.79 3.04 -11.75
C LYS A 18 0.81 2.31 -10.85
N ASP A 19 0.40 1.10 -11.21
CA ASP A 19 -0.55 0.33 -10.41
C ASP A 19 0.00 -0.06 -9.04
N LEU A 20 1.29 -0.39 -8.95
CA LEU A 20 1.98 -0.64 -7.68
C LEU A 20 2.10 0.62 -6.82
N GLN A 21 2.34 1.79 -7.43
CA GLN A 21 2.31 3.08 -6.73
C GLN A 21 0.90 3.39 -6.20
N ASP A 22 -0.13 3.16 -7.01
CA ASP A 22 -1.53 3.35 -6.62
C ASP A 22 -1.95 2.36 -5.53
N LEU A 23 -1.46 1.11 -5.56
CA LEU A 23 -1.64 0.12 -4.50
C LEU A 23 -0.97 0.60 -3.19
N LYS A 24 0.29 1.04 -3.25
CA LYS A 24 1.00 1.57 -2.07
C LYS A 24 0.25 2.76 -1.46
N SER A 25 -0.21 3.70 -2.28
CA SER A 25 -0.97 4.87 -1.84
C SER A 25 -2.28 4.48 -1.15
N ARG A 26 -3.05 3.55 -1.74
CA ARG A 26 -4.29 3.03 -1.13
C ARG A 26 -4.03 2.36 0.21
N LEU A 27 -3.03 1.49 0.31
CA LEU A 27 -2.65 0.82 1.56
C LEU A 27 -2.28 1.82 2.65
N GLN A 28 -1.50 2.85 2.31
CA GLN A 28 -1.12 3.89 3.27
C GLN A 28 -2.33 4.73 3.73
N LYS A 29 -3.26 5.04 2.82
CA LYS A 29 -4.48 5.79 3.15
C LYS A 29 -5.42 4.99 4.05
N GLU A 30 -5.73 3.75 3.68
CA GLU A 30 -6.58 2.85 4.47
C GLU A 30 -6.00 2.63 5.87
N LEU A 31 -4.67 2.53 5.98
CA LEU A 31 -4.00 2.47 7.26
C LEU A 31 -4.19 3.74 8.08
N GLY A 32 -3.96 4.92 7.50
CA GLY A 32 -4.17 6.18 8.21
C GLY A 32 -5.58 6.29 8.76
N THR A 33 -6.59 5.85 7.98
CA THR A 33 -7.97 5.74 8.46
C THR A 33 -8.10 4.76 9.61
N LEU A 34 -7.55 3.55 9.50
CA LEU A 34 -7.66 2.51 10.52
C LEU A 34 -6.93 2.90 11.83
N GLU A 35 -5.74 3.49 11.74
CA GLU A 35 -5.00 4.00 12.90
C GLU A 35 -5.76 5.09 13.63
N ASN A 36 -6.34 6.03 12.88
CA ASN A 36 -7.13 7.11 13.45
C ASN A 36 -8.39 6.58 14.12
N THR A 37 -9.12 5.67 13.45
CA THR A 37 -10.31 5.04 14.03
C THR A 37 -9.95 4.28 15.31
N LEU A 38 -8.95 3.41 15.29
CA LEU A 38 -8.54 2.65 16.47
C LEU A 38 -8.03 3.57 17.60
N LYS A 39 -7.32 4.65 17.28
CA LYS A 39 -6.88 5.66 18.25
C LYS A 39 -8.06 6.33 18.93
N THR A 40 -9.02 6.82 18.15
CA THR A 40 -10.23 7.49 18.65
C THR A 40 -11.03 6.52 19.52
N THR A 41 -11.26 5.31 19.01
CA THR A 41 -11.95 4.24 19.73
C THR A 41 -11.26 3.85 21.05
N CYS A 42 -9.92 3.75 21.08
CA CYS A 42 -9.16 3.57 22.33
C CYS A 42 -9.32 4.75 23.29
N SER A 43 -9.28 5.98 22.78
CA SER A 43 -9.39 7.21 23.59
C SER A 43 -10.78 7.38 24.21
N ASP A 44 -11.83 7.14 23.43
CA ASP A 44 -13.22 7.30 23.86
C ASP A 44 -13.58 6.31 24.96
N MET A 45 -13.09 5.08 24.86
CA MET A 45 -13.35 4.02 25.83
C MET A 45 -12.38 4.05 27.02
N GLY A 46 -11.11 4.42 26.79
CA GLY A 46 -10.05 4.42 27.79
C GLY A 46 -10.03 5.64 28.72
N ASN A 47 -10.81 6.69 28.40
CA ASN A 47 -10.91 7.90 29.25
C ASN A 47 -11.68 7.65 30.57
N LYS A 48 -12.16 6.44 30.81
CA LYS A 48 -12.90 6.01 32.02
C LYS A 48 -14.18 6.81 32.31
N LYS A 49 -14.68 7.59 31.34
CA LYS A 49 -15.91 8.37 31.51
C LYS A 49 -17.17 7.57 31.25
N VAL A 50 -17.10 6.58 30.34
CA VAL A 50 -18.26 5.79 29.88
C VAL A 50 -18.14 4.30 30.11
N TRP A 51 -16.92 3.75 30.19
CA TRP A 51 -16.69 2.33 30.45
C TRP A 51 -15.44 2.14 31.31
N VAL A 52 -15.57 1.40 32.41
CA VAL A 52 -14.52 1.22 33.42
C VAL A 52 -14.48 -0.22 33.94
N GLY A 53 -13.34 -0.59 34.52
CA GLY A 53 -13.10 -1.90 35.13
C GLY A 53 -12.27 -2.84 34.25
N LYS A 54 -11.95 -4.03 34.77
CA LYS A 54 -11.01 -4.97 34.13
C LYS A 54 -11.37 -5.34 32.69
N ALA A 55 -12.66 -5.42 32.37
CA ALA A 55 -13.13 -5.70 31.02
C ALA A 55 -12.79 -4.55 30.05
N ALA A 56 -12.95 -3.30 30.48
CA ALA A 56 -12.58 -2.12 29.70
C ALA A 56 -11.06 -2.08 29.47
N ASP A 57 -10.26 -2.33 30.51
CA ASP A 57 -8.79 -2.35 30.42
C ASP A 57 -8.29 -3.44 29.44
N GLY A 58 -8.90 -4.64 29.51
CA GLY A 58 -8.58 -5.76 28.61
C GLY A 58 -8.90 -5.42 27.16
N TRP A 59 -10.08 -4.86 26.91
CA TRP A 59 -10.47 -4.46 25.56
C TRP A 59 -9.56 -3.35 24.99
N THR A 60 -9.21 -2.33 25.79
CA THR A 60 -8.28 -1.28 25.34
C THR A 60 -6.92 -1.87 24.96
N THR A 61 -6.43 -2.83 25.75
CA THR A 61 -5.18 -3.54 25.45
C THR A 61 -5.26 -4.33 24.15
N GLU A 62 -6.37 -5.02 23.89
CA GLU A 62 -6.57 -5.75 22.63
C GLU A 62 -6.58 -4.83 21.42
N VAL A 63 -7.31 -3.71 21.48
CA VAL A 63 -7.42 -2.76 20.37
C VAL A 63 -6.06 -2.13 20.06
N ASP A 64 -5.29 -1.74 21.09
CA ASP A 64 -3.92 -1.25 20.92
C ASP A 64 -2.98 -2.33 20.34
N GLY A 65 -3.09 -3.57 20.80
CA GLY A 65 -2.34 -4.71 20.26
C GLY A 65 -2.64 -4.96 18.77
N ARG A 66 -3.92 -4.92 18.38
CA ARG A 66 -4.33 -5.06 16.97
C ARG A 66 -3.80 -3.91 16.13
N ARG A 67 -3.89 -2.67 16.62
CA ARG A 67 -3.33 -1.48 15.97
C ARG A 67 -1.84 -1.66 15.68
N LYS A 68 -1.03 -2.02 16.70
CA LYS A 68 0.41 -2.25 16.55
C LYS A 68 0.73 -3.37 15.56
N ARG A 69 -0.04 -4.46 15.58
CA ARG A 69 0.12 -5.58 14.65
C ARG A 69 -0.11 -5.14 13.20
N ILE A 70 -1.15 -4.37 12.93
CA ILE A 70 -1.45 -3.84 11.59
C ILE A 70 -0.30 -2.94 11.11
N GLN A 71 0.18 -2.03 11.96
CA GLN A 71 1.34 -1.18 11.65
C GLN A 71 2.58 -2.01 11.27
N ALA A 72 2.87 -3.07 12.03
CA ALA A 72 4.02 -3.93 11.75
C ALA A 72 3.89 -4.71 10.44
N LEU A 73 2.69 -5.22 10.11
CA LEU A 73 2.45 -5.92 8.84
C LEU A 73 2.62 -4.99 7.65
N LEU A 74 2.16 -3.73 7.76
CA LEU A 74 2.28 -2.76 6.68
C LEU A 74 3.69 -2.20 6.54
N GLY A 75 4.41 -2.04 7.65
CA GLY A 75 5.86 -1.76 7.64
C GLY A 75 6.66 -2.82 6.88
N LYS A 76 6.13 -4.05 6.71
CA LYS A 76 6.71 -5.09 5.85
C LYS A 76 6.21 -5.02 4.41
N LEU A 77 4.92 -4.73 4.20
CA LEU A 77 4.31 -4.73 2.87
C LEU A 77 4.81 -3.58 1.98
N VAL A 78 4.97 -2.37 2.55
CA VAL A 78 5.44 -1.20 1.78
C VAL A 78 6.83 -1.43 1.16
N PRO A 79 7.85 -1.92 1.91
CA PRO A 79 9.13 -2.28 1.32
C PRO A 79 9.07 -3.36 0.24
N ILE A 80 8.14 -4.31 0.33
CA ILE A 80 7.95 -5.34 -0.70
C ILE A 80 7.47 -4.69 -2.00
N ILE A 81 6.48 -3.81 -1.93
CA ILE A 81 5.99 -3.06 -3.11
C ILE A 81 7.10 -2.18 -3.69
N ASP A 82 7.87 -1.49 -2.83
CA ASP A 82 9.00 -0.67 -3.28
C ASP A 82 10.11 -1.49 -3.94
N ALA A 83 10.36 -2.71 -3.45
CA ALA A 83 11.32 -3.63 -4.06
C ALA A 83 10.85 -4.10 -5.44
N GLU A 84 9.56 -4.44 -5.58
CA GLU A 84 8.97 -4.84 -6.86
C GLU A 84 9.06 -3.71 -7.90
N ILE A 85 8.68 -2.48 -7.51
CA ILE A 85 8.78 -1.30 -8.40
C ILE A 85 10.22 -1.11 -8.91
N LYS A 86 11.22 -1.31 -8.04
CA LYS A 86 12.64 -1.16 -8.41
C LYS A 86 13.14 -2.24 -9.38
N GLN A 87 12.49 -3.39 -9.44
CA GLN A 87 12.87 -4.48 -10.34
C GLN A 87 12.22 -4.32 -11.73
N LEU A 88 11.18 -3.51 -11.84
CA LEU A 88 10.47 -3.29 -13.10
C LEU A 88 11.22 -2.29 -13.99
N PRO A 89 11.26 -2.53 -15.32
CA PRO A 89 11.78 -1.55 -16.26
C PRO A 89 10.84 -0.33 -16.30
N GLU A 90 11.42 0.89 -16.31
CA GLU A 90 10.65 2.14 -16.37
C GLU A 90 9.77 2.24 -17.62
N LYS A 91 10.23 1.67 -18.74
CA LYS A 91 9.55 1.66 -20.02
C LYS A 91 9.49 0.25 -20.58
N VAL A 92 8.38 -0.05 -21.25
CA VAL A 92 8.11 -1.32 -21.91
C VAL A 92 7.63 -1.08 -23.34
N THR A 93 7.48 -2.13 -24.15
CA THR A 93 6.89 -1.96 -25.48
C THR A 93 5.38 -1.66 -25.37
N PRO A 94 4.77 -0.97 -26.35
CA PRO A 94 3.33 -0.78 -26.40
C PRO A 94 2.54 -2.08 -26.33
N THR A 95 3.09 -3.17 -26.90
CA THR A 95 2.49 -4.51 -26.85
C THR A 95 2.47 -5.04 -25.42
N ASP A 96 3.59 -4.99 -24.71
CA ASP A 96 3.67 -5.44 -23.31
C ASP A 96 2.75 -4.63 -22.41
N ALA A 97 2.72 -3.30 -22.59
CA ALA A 97 1.80 -2.44 -21.86
C ALA A 97 0.33 -2.76 -22.12
N LYS A 98 -0.01 -3.18 -23.35
CA LYS A 98 -1.38 -3.61 -23.71
C LYS A 98 -1.70 -4.97 -23.09
N LEU A 99 -0.77 -5.92 -23.13
CA LEU A 99 -0.93 -7.26 -22.53
C LEU A 99 -1.17 -7.15 -21.02
N TYR A 100 -0.42 -6.30 -20.32
CA TYR A 100 -0.62 -6.06 -18.88
C TYR A 100 -2.03 -5.57 -18.54
N ARG A 101 -2.66 -4.79 -19.43
CA ARG A 101 -4.01 -4.23 -19.20
C ARG A 101 -5.14 -5.15 -19.64
N MET A 102 -4.84 -6.30 -20.25
CA MET A 102 -5.89 -7.27 -20.60
C MET A 102 -6.27 -8.07 -19.34
N PRO A 103 -7.58 -8.19 -19.03
CA PRO A 103 -8.06 -8.99 -17.90
C PRO A 103 -7.87 -10.49 -18.12
#